data_AF-A0A8X6XPD8-F1
#
_entry.id   AF-A0A8X6XPD8-F1
#
_cell.length_a   1.000
_cell.length_b   1.000
_cell.length_c   1.000
_cell.angle_alpha   90.00
_cell.angle_beta   90.00
_cell.angle_gamma   90.00
#
_symmetry.space_group_name_H-M   'P 1'
#
loop_
_entity.id
_entity.type
_entity.pdbx_description
1 polymer ?
#
loop_
_entity_poly.entity_id
_entity_poly.type
_entity_poly.pdbx_seq_one_letter_code
_entity_poly.pdbx_strand_id
1 'polypeptide(L)'
;EWDDRLEYLAQMWADGCEFRHGKPQSVSYPGAYGQNLYIGGDPSGYLSMWMWYEEYLHYDLRKDYCKPGEQCGHYIQVSILK
;
A
#
# COMPACT_ATOMS: atom_id res chain seq x y z
N GLU A 1 -2.21 11.53 -9.45
CA GLU A 1 -1.36 11.33 -10.64
C GLU A 1 -0.15 10.49 -10.25
N TRP A 2 0.62 10.01 -11.23
CA TRP A 2 1.85 9.27 -10.96
C TRP A 2 2.98 10.21 -10.49
N ASP A 3 3.83 9.77 -9.55
CA ASP A 3 5.01 10.51 -9.07
C ASP A 3 6.26 9.62 -9.18
N ASP A 4 7.15 9.96 -10.12
CA ASP A 4 8.37 9.21 -10.41
C ASP A 4 9.33 9.11 -9.20
N ARG A 5 9.26 10.04 -8.24
CA ARG A 5 10.07 9.95 -7.01
C ARG A 5 9.52 8.89 -6.08
N LEU A 6 8.19 8.73 -6.00
CA LEU A 6 7.56 7.67 -5.21
C LEU A 6 7.79 6.30 -5.84
N GLU A 7 7.73 6.20 -7.17
CA GLU A 7 8.14 5.01 -7.90
C GLU A 7 9.59 4.63 -7.56
N TYR A 8 10.54 5.54 -7.72
CA TYR A 8 11.95 5.27 -7.46
C TYR A 8 12.19 4.80 -6.01
N LEU A 9 11.53 5.43 -5.04
CA LEU A 9 11.58 5.02 -3.63
C LEU A 9 10.96 3.63 -3.40
N ALA A 10 9.86 3.31 -4.08
CA ALA A 10 9.22 2.00 -4.00
C ALA A 10 10.11 0.91 -4.59
N GLN A 11 10.73 1.15 -5.75
CA GLN A 11 11.68 0.23 -6.37
C GLN A 11 12.88 -0.03 -5.47
N MET A 12 13.53 1.03 -4.94
CA MET A 12 14.65 0.87 -4.01
C MET A 12 14.30 0.05 -2.76
N TRP A 13 13.07 0.18 -2.25
CA TRP A 13 12.62 -0.62 -1.11
C TRP A 13 12.39 -2.08 -1.53
N ALA A 14 11.73 -2.31 -2.67
CA ALA A 14 11.43 -3.63 -3.20
C ALA A 14 12.71 -4.43 -3.54
N ASP A 15 13.75 -3.77 -4.06
CA ASP A 15 15.04 -4.39 -4.37
C ASP A 15 15.74 -5.00 -3.14
N GLY A 16 15.43 -4.51 -1.94
CA GLY A 16 15.92 -5.07 -0.69
C GLY A 16 15.39 -6.48 -0.40
N CYS A 17 14.35 -6.94 -1.10
CA CYS A 17 13.75 -8.27 -0.95
C CYS A 17 13.31 -8.61 0.48
N GLU A 18 12.93 -7.62 1.29
CA GLU A 18 12.43 -7.79 2.65
C GLU A 18 10.92 -7.48 2.71
N PHE A 19 10.10 -8.48 3.04
CA PHE A 19 8.66 -8.31 3.18
C PHE A 19 8.28 -7.69 4.54
N ARG A 20 8.58 -6.41 4.70
CA ARG A 20 8.21 -5.60 5.87
C ARG A 20 8.00 -4.15 5.45
N HIS A 21 7.22 -3.40 6.23
CA HIS A 21 7.09 -1.96 6.01
C HIS A 21 8.40 -1.21 6.30
N GLY A 22 8.63 -0.16 5.52
CA GLY A 22 9.80 0.70 5.68
C GLY A 22 9.95 1.73 4.55
N LYS A 23 11.06 2.47 4.60
CA LYS A 23 11.39 3.53 3.65
C LYS A 23 12.90 3.51 3.40
N PRO A 24 13.37 3.81 2.16
CA PRO A 24 14.79 4.01 1.91
C PRO A 24 15.33 5.14 2.80
N GLN A 25 16.42 4.90 3.52
CA GLN A 25 16.99 5.89 4.45
C GLN A 25 17.79 6.98 3.73
N SER A 26 18.31 6.69 2.54
CA SER A 26 19.23 7.55 1.80
C SER A 26 18.55 8.64 0.97
N VAL A 27 17.23 8.59 0.79
CA VAL A 27 16.49 9.48 -0.12
C VAL A 27 15.26 10.04 0.57
N SER A 28 15.17 11.36 0.64
CA SER A 28 14.03 12.08 1.21
C SER A 28 12.98 12.39 0.15
N TYR A 29 11.70 12.23 0.50
CA TYR A 29 10.57 12.76 -0.25
C TYR A 29 10.08 14.06 0.42
N PRO A 30 9.68 15.12 -0.33
CA PRO A 30 9.31 16.42 0.25
C PRO A 30 8.00 16.40 1.07
N GLY A 31 7.37 15.24 1.28
CA GLY A 31 6.14 15.10 2.05
C GLY A 31 6.05 13.75 2.78
N ALA A 32 4.96 13.57 3.53
CA ALA A 32 4.61 12.27 4.07
C ALA A 32 4.01 11.38 2.97
N TYR A 33 4.39 10.10 2.96
CA TYR A 33 3.80 9.09 2.09
C TYR A 33 3.60 7.78 2.87
N GLY A 34 2.55 7.06 2.49
CA GLY A 34 2.21 5.73 2.99
C GLY A 34 2.88 4.62 2.17
N GLN A 35 2.53 3.37 2.46
CA GLN A 35 3.05 2.21 1.74
C GLN A 35 2.07 1.04 1.88
N ASN A 36 1.67 0.46 0.76
CA ASN A 36 1.05 -0.86 0.70
C ASN A 36 2.08 -1.86 0.17
N LEU A 37 2.10 -3.08 0.70
CA LEU A 37 3.02 -4.13 0.28
C LEU A 37 2.24 -5.35 -0.19
N TYR A 38 2.84 -6.08 -1.13
CA TYR A 38 2.33 -7.33 -1.63
C TYR A 38 3.49 -8.27 -1.95
N ILE A 39 3.30 -9.55 -1.71
CA ILE A 39 4.19 -10.62 -2.14
C ILE A 39 3.35 -11.69 -2.83
N GLY A 40 3.74 -12.06 -4.05
CA GLY A 40 3.01 -13.01 -4.86
C GLY A 40 3.64 -13.19 -6.24
N GLY A 41 3.00 -13.99 -7.08
CA GLY A 41 3.53 -14.39 -8.39
C GLY A 41 3.10 -13.52 -9.58
N ASP A 42 2.27 -12.49 -9.37
CA ASP A 42 1.82 -11.60 -10.44
C ASP A 42 2.79 -10.44 -10.65
N PRO A 43 3.48 -10.37 -11.80
CA PRO A 43 4.43 -9.30 -12.09
C PRO A 43 3.74 -7.99 -12.53
N SER A 44 2.43 -8.01 -12.83
CA SER A 44 1.73 -6.82 -13.35
C SER A 44 1.27 -5.85 -12.26
N GLY A 45 1.21 -6.29 -10.99
CA GLY A 45 0.63 -5.53 -9.89
C GLY A 45 -0.90 -5.47 -9.90
N TYR A 46 -1.57 -6.15 -10.84
CA TYR A 46 -3.02 -6.21 -10.88
C TYR A 46 -3.59 -6.93 -9.66
N LEU A 47 -3.02 -8.09 -9.30
CA LEU A 47 -3.47 -8.84 -8.13
C LEU A 47 -3.24 -8.08 -6.83
N SER A 48 -2.13 -7.36 -6.68
CA SER A 48 -1.89 -6.56 -5.48
C SER A 48 -2.92 -5.47 -5.31
N MET A 49 -3.23 -4.73 -6.39
CA MET A 49 -4.26 -3.70 -6.38
C MET A 49 -5.64 -4.26 -6.06
N TRP A 50 -5.99 -5.41 -6.66
CA TRP A 50 -7.26 -6.08 -6.39
C TRP A 50 -7.38 -6.54 -4.94
N MET A 51 -6.35 -7.19 -4.40
CA MET A 51 -6.34 -7.66 -3.00
C MET A 51 -6.38 -6.52 -1.99
N TRP A 52 -5.64 -5.44 -2.23
CA TRP A 52 -5.73 -4.25 -1.39
C TRP A 52 -7.12 -3.62 -1.43
N TYR A 53 -7.78 -3.63 -2.59
CA TYR A 53 -9.14 -3.13 -2.71
C TYR A 53 -10.15 -4.04 -2.00
N GLU A 54 -10.04 -5.37 -2.15
CA GLU A 54 -10.97 -6.37 -1.59
C GLU A 54 -11.18 -6.31 -0.08
N GLU A 55 -10.27 -5.69 0.68
CA GLU A 55 -10.48 -5.47 2.11
C GLU A 55 -11.73 -4.62 2.41
N TYR A 56 -12.33 -3.96 1.40
CA TYR A 56 -13.66 -3.33 1.50
C TYR A 56 -14.75 -4.27 2.01
N LEU A 57 -14.63 -5.59 1.77
CA LEU A 57 -15.56 -6.60 2.26
C LEU A 57 -15.57 -6.70 3.81
N HIS A 58 -14.53 -6.18 4.45
CA HIS A 58 -14.32 -6.21 5.90
C HIS A 58 -14.38 -4.83 6.54
N TYR A 59 -14.50 -3.76 5.75
CA TYR A 59 -14.52 -2.38 6.23
C TYR A 59 -15.89 -1.71 6.04
N ASP A 60 -16.47 -1.20 7.12
CA ASP A 60 -17.67 -0.36 7.08
C ASP A 60 -17.26 1.12 7.05
N LEU A 61 -17.28 1.71 5.85
CA LEU A 61 -16.92 3.11 5.62
C LEU A 61 -17.77 4.10 6.43
N ARG A 62 -19.04 3.77 6.72
CA ARG A 62 -19.93 4.68 7.45
C ARG A 62 -19.64 4.69 8.94
N LYS A 63 -19.11 3.59 9.46
CA LYS A 63 -18.78 3.43 10.89
C LYS A 63 -17.30 3.61 11.20
N ASP A 64 -16.46 3.81 10.17
CA ASP A 64 -14.99 3.76 10.28
C ASP A 64 -14.54 2.52 11.06
N TYR A 65 -15.02 1.35 10.61
CA TYR A 65 -14.88 0.10 11.35
C TYR A 65 -14.34 -1.02 10.47
N CYS A 66 -13.20 -1.59 10.87
CA CYS A 66 -12.69 -2.84 10.34
C CYS A 66 -13.14 -4.00 11.23
N LYS A 67 -13.62 -5.10 10.61
CA LYS A 67 -14.00 -6.31 11.34
C LYS A 67 -12.83 -6.84 12.18
N PRO A 68 -13.06 -7.35 13.40
CA PRO A 68 -11.98 -7.79 14.27
C PRO A 68 -11.27 -9.00 13.67
N GLY A 69 -9.93 -8.96 13.67
CA GLY A 69 -9.10 -10.01 13.08
C GLY A 69 -8.82 -9.85 11.58
N GLU A 70 -9.44 -8.86 10.92
CA GLU A 70 -9.22 -8.57 9.50
C GLU A 70 -8.23 -7.43 9.29
N GLN A 71 -7.70 -7.32 8.08
CA GLN A 71 -6.88 -6.20 7.63
C GLN A 71 -7.71 -5.31 6.71
N CYS A 72 -7.71 -4.00 6.96
CA CYS A 72 -8.40 -3.01 6.13
C CYS A 72 -7.49 -1.83 5.74
N GLY A 73 -6.23 -1.83 6.18
CA GLY A 73 -5.32 -0.70 6.02
C GLY A 73 -4.99 -0.40 4.56
N HIS A 74 -4.88 -1.44 3.74
CA HIS A 74 -4.58 -1.26 2.32
C HIS A 74 -5.76 -0.63 1.59
N TYR A 75 -6.99 -1.11 1.83
CA TYR A 75 -8.20 -0.55 1.24
C TYR A 75 -8.43 0.90 1.64
N ILE A 76 -8.25 1.21 2.93
CA ILE A 76 -8.35 2.57 3.47
C ILE A 76 -7.39 3.49 2.71
N GLN A 77 -6.14 3.08 2.49
CA GLN A 77 -5.16 3.89 1.76
C GLN A 77 -5.49 4.04 0.27
N VAL A 78 -6.05 3.01 -0.38
CA VAL A 78 -6.46 3.05 -1.80
C VAL A 78 -7.69 3.94 -2.01
N SER A 79 -8.64 3.93 -1.07
CA SER A 79 -10.00 4.44 -1.29
C SER A 79 -10.30 5.77 -0.62
N ILE A 80 -9.49 6.22 0.34
CA ILE A 80 -9.63 7.56 0.89
C ILE A 80 -9.07 8.58 -0.10
N LEU A 81 -9.99 9.27 -0.77
CA LEU A 81 -9.74 10.62 -1.26
C LEU A 81 -9.75 11.55 -0.03
N LYS A 82 -8.59 12.08 0.35
CA LYS A 82 -8.53 13.27 1.20
C LYS A 82 -8.61 14.52 0.34
#